data_AF-A0A381CX54-F1
#
_entry.id   AF-A0A381CX54-F1
#
_cell.length_a   1.000
_cell.length_b   1.000
_cell.length_c   1.000
_cell.angle_alpha   90.00
_cell.angle_beta   90.00
_cell.angle_gamma   90.00
#
_symmetry.space_group_name_H-M   'P 1'
#
loop_
_entity.id
_entity.type
_entity.pdbx_description
1 polymer ?
#
loop_
_entity_poly.entity_id
_entity_poly.type
_entity_poly.pdbx_seq_one_letter_code
_entity_poly.pdbx_strand_id
1 'polypeptide(L)'
;MNYTFRVSLDDLRVSGGLVLIIMAIKNLLFSTKIATKDFSCYQDMDDKKILRQSLIPMAFPMLIGPGTFIVIAEDGGLDVTLGGVMIAFIFMFILFHFAATIEKIVGKLILHVFSRIAQVFIAAMGFKMIYCRFKGYI
;
A
#
# COMPACT_ATOMS: atom_id res chain seq x y z
N MET A 1 -29.93 10.14 4.26
CA MET A 1 -29.02 9.75 5.36
C MET A 1 -27.99 10.84 5.54
N ASN A 2 -27.77 11.26 6.78
CA ASN A 2 -27.06 12.49 7.17
C ASN A 2 -25.57 12.52 6.77
N TYR A 3 -25.13 13.65 6.20
CA TYR A 3 -23.74 13.97 5.86
C TYR A 3 -23.02 14.49 7.12
N THR A 4 -22.65 13.60 8.04
CA THR A 4 -22.10 13.96 9.36
C THR A 4 -20.77 14.75 9.30
N PHE A 5 -20.06 14.75 8.16
CA PHE A 5 -18.75 15.42 8.06
C PHE A 5 -18.67 16.55 7.02
N ARG A 6 -19.67 16.76 6.16
CA ARG A 6 -19.60 17.75 5.05
C ARG A 6 -18.28 17.69 4.24
N VAL A 7 -17.67 16.50 4.12
CA VAL A 7 -16.48 16.26 3.29
C VAL A 7 -16.90 15.49 2.06
N SER A 8 -16.55 15.99 0.87
CA SER A 8 -16.88 15.34 -0.39
C SER A 8 -15.85 14.26 -0.73
N LEU A 9 -16.24 13.26 -1.53
CA LEU A 9 -15.30 12.25 -2.07
C LEU A 9 -14.16 12.90 -2.85
N ASP A 10 -14.44 14.03 -3.48
CA ASP A 10 -13.46 14.87 -4.17
C ASP A 10 -12.39 15.45 -3.23
N ASP A 11 -12.81 15.96 -2.07
CA ASP A 11 -11.90 16.51 -1.06
C ASP A 11 -10.98 15.40 -0.54
N LEU A 12 -11.56 14.22 -0.28
CA LEU A 12 -10.81 13.04 0.14
C LEU A 12 -9.80 12.58 -0.92
N ARG A 13 -10.16 12.67 -2.21
CA ARG A 13 -9.27 12.29 -3.32
C ARG A 13 -8.07 13.23 -3.43
N VAL A 14 -8.29 14.54 -3.28
CA VAL A 14 -7.21 15.54 -3.33
C VAL A 14 -6.30 15.41 -2.10
N SER A 15 -6.87 15.30 -0.90
CA SER A 15 -6.10 15.10 0.33
C SER A 15 -5.33 13.78 0.32
N GLY A 16 -5.94 12.68 -0.13
CA GLY A 16 -5.28 11.39 -0.29
C GLY A 16 -4.12 11.44 -1.29
N GLY A 17 -4.31 12.10 -2.43
CA GLY A 17 -3.24 12.32 -3.41
C GLY A 17 -2.06 13.11 -2.83
N LEU A 18 -2.32 14.14 -2.04
CA LEU A 18 -1.29 14.95 -1.39
C LEU A 18 -0.50 14.13 -0.35
N VAL A 19 -1.18 13.30 0.45
CA VAL A 19 -0.55 12.38 1.40
C VAL A 19 0.38 11.40 0.68
N LEU A 20 -0.06 10.81 -0.43
CA LEU A 20 0.77 9.87 -1.22
C LEU A 20 2.05 10.54 -1.75
N ILE A 21 1.96 11.76 -2.27
CA ILE A 21 3.12 12.52 -2.76
C ILE A 21 4.10 12.79 -1.61
N ILE A 22 3.62 13.30 -0.48
CA ILE A 22 4.48 13.61 0.68
C ILE A 22 5.14 12.34 1.21
N MET A 23 4.38 11.24 1.31
CA MET A 23 4.86 9.95 1.79
C MET A 23 5.95 9.39 0.87
N ALA A 24 5.74 9.44 -0.44
CA ALA A 24 6.69 8.97 -1.44
C ALA A 24 7.98 9.82 -1.43
N ILE A 25 7.87 11.15 -1.40
CA ILE A 25 9.03 12.04 -1.32
C ILE A 25 9.81 11.78 -0.02
N LYS A 26 9.12 11.68 1.11
CA LYS A 26 9.75 11.35 2.40
C LYS A 26 10.48 10.02 2.30
N ASN A 27 9.86 8.99 1.74
CA ASN A 27 10.50 7.69 1.64
C ASN A 27 11.69 7.71 0.68
N LEU A 28 11.62 8.46 -0.42
CA LEU A 28 12.70 8.56 -1.41
C LEU A 28 13.91 9.35 -0.88
N LEU A 29 13.68 10.42 -0.11
CA LEU A 29 14.74 11.27 0.45
C LEU A 29 15.33 10.72 1.77
N PHE A 30 14.52 10.08 2.61
CA PHE A 30 14.93 9.59 3.93
C PHE A 30 15.08 8.06 4.03
N SER A 31 15.02 7.35 2.89
CA SER A 31 15.05 5.87 2.81
C SER A 31 16.24 5.20 3.51
N THR A 32 17.36 5.90 3.64
CA THR A 32 18.63 5.35 4.14
C THR A 32 18.54 4.81 5.58
N LYS A 33 17.55 5.21 6.39
CA LYS A 33 17.40 4.69 7.76
C LYS A 33 16.36 3.57 7.94
N ILE A 34 15.51 3.31 6.95
CA ILE A 34 14.35 2.41 7.11
C ILE A 34 14.59 1.06 6.42
N ALA A 35 15.26 1.05 5.26
CA ALA A 35 15.46 -0.16 4.48
C ALA A 35 16.58 -1.08 5.00
N THR A 36 17.55 -0.55 5.76
CA THR A 36 18.70 -1.32 6.27
C THR A 36 18.43 -2.02 7.60
N LYS A 37 17.27 -1.80 8.23
CA LYS A 37 16.86 -2.59 9.41
C LYS A 37 16.04 -3.81 9.00
N ASP A 38 16.56 -4.50 7.99
CA ASP A 38 16.33 -5.93 7.79
C ASP A 38 16.65 -6.66 9.09
N PHE A 39 15.62 -7.27 9.69
CA PHE A 39 15.63 -8.49 10.50
C PHE A 39 16.50 -8.59 11.78
N SER A 40 17.58 -7.81 11.95
CA SER A 40 18.50 -7.93 13.10
C SER A 40 18.20 -6.98 14.25
N CYS A 41 17.18 -6.12 14.11
CA CYS A 41 16.81 -5.15 15.14
C CYS A 41 15.36 -5.35 15.61
N TYR A 42 14.97 -6.62 15.78
CA TYR A 42 13.76 -6.99 16.52
C TYR A 42 14.00 -7.08 18.03
N GLN A 43 15.24 -6.93 18.50
CA GLN A 43 15.59 -7.20 19.90
C GLN A 43 15.80 -5.94 20.76
N ASP A 44 15.91 -4.74 20.17
CA ASP A 44 16.39 -3.56 20.93
C ASP A 44 15.69 -2.22 20.59
N MET A 45 14.55 -2.23 19.89
CA MET A 45 13.79 -1.00 19.64
C MET A 45 12.36 -1.12 20.17
N ASP A 46 12.04 -0.23 21.12
CA ASP A 46 10.71 0.00 21.71
C ASP A 46 9.60 -0.27 20.68
N ASP A 47 8.89 -1.38 20.87
CA ASP A 47 7.93 -2.00 19.94
C ASP A 47 6.89 -1.00 19.37
N LYS A 48 6.64 0.07 20.13
CA LYS A 48 5.70 1.14 19.84
C LYS A 48 6.11 1.98 18.62
N LYS A 49 7.41 2.15 18.35
CA LYS A 49 7.90 2.98 17.24
C LYS A 49 7.91 2.24 15.89
N ILE A 50 8.24 0.95 15.91
CA ILE A 50 8.24 0.11 14.70
C ILE A 50 6.80 -0.10 14.19
N LEU A 51 5.87 -0.39 15.10
CA LEU A 51 4.46 -0.51 14.75
C LEU A 51 3.91 0.77 14.12
N ARG A 52 4.20 1.95 14.69
CA ARG A 52 3.64 3.21 14.16
C ARG A 52 4.16 3.59 12.77
N GLN A 53 5.41 3.29 12.45
CA GLN A 53 6.02 3.72 11.19
C GLN A 53 5.62 2.84 9.99
N SER A 54 5.38 1.55 10.22
CA SER A 54 5.11 0.55 9.16
C SER A 54 3.61 0.19 9.02
N LEU A 55 2.81 0.29 10.10
CA LEU A 55 1.38 -0.03 10.04
C LEU A 55 0.59 0.95 9.19
N ILE A 56 0.91 2.24 9.19
CA ILE A 56 0.09 3.25 8.52
C ILE A 56 0.06 3.05 6.98
N PRO A 57 1.20 2.88 6.28
CA PRO A 57 1.19 2.58 4.85
C PRO A 57 0.89 1.14 4.49
N MET A 58 0.98 0.15 5.38
CA MET A 58 0.58 -1.24 5.08
C MET A 58 -0.89 -1.52 5.38
N ALA A 59 -1.45 -0.85 6.38
CA ALA A 59 -2.88 -0.85 6.64
C ALA A 59 -3.63 -0.31 5.43
N PHE A 60 -3.11 0.69 4.72
CA PHE A 60 -3.79 1.27 3.56
C PHE A 60 -3.97 0.27 2.39
N PRO A 61 -2.93 -0.46 1.91
CA PRO A 61 -3.07 -1.60 1.00
C PRO A 61 -3.94 -2.72 1.55
N MET A 62 -3.78 -3.11 2.82
CA MET A 62 -4.63 -4.13 3.45
C MET A 62 -6.10 -3.68 3.60
N LEU A 63 -6.39 -2.37 3.64
CA LEU A 63 -7.75 -1.82 3.68
C LEU A 63 -8.37 -1.76 2.27
N ILE A 64 -7.54 -1.53 1.25
CA ILE A 64 -7.97 -1.50 -0.16
C ILE A 64 -8.24 -2.92 -0.69
N GLY A 65 -7.51 -3.93 -0.20
CA GLY A 65 -7.72 -5.36 -0.50
C GLY A 65 -9.16 -5.86 -0.32
N PRO A 66 -9.80 -5.72 0.86
CA PRO A 66 -11.17 -6.15 1.09
C PRO A 66 -12.18 -5.37 0.27
N GLY A 67 -11.91 -4.10 -0.07
CA GLY A 67 -12.75 -3.31 -0.97
C GLY A 67 -12.87 -3.91 -2.37
N THR A 68 -11.83 -4.61 -2.85
CA THR A 68 -11.88 -5.30 -4.14
C THR A 68 -12.79 -6.54 -4.09
N PHE A 69 -12.81 -7.26 -2.98
CA PHE A 69 -13.71 -8.42 -2.82
C PHE A 69 -15.19 -8.01 -2.76
N ILE A 70 -15.50 -6.84 -2.22
CA ILE A 70 -16.88 -6.31 -2.17
C ILE A 70 -17.39 -6.04 -3.60
N VAL A 71 -16.58 -5.42 -4.45
CA VAL A 71 -16.94 -5.16 -5.86
C VAL A 71 -17.12 -6.46 -6.64
N ILE A 72 -16.28 -7.47 -6.39
CA ILE A 72 -16.40 -8.79 -7.03
C ILE A 72 -17.64 -9.54 -6.54
N ALA A 73 -18.05 -9.36 -5.28
CA ALA A 73 -19.28 -9.94 -4.72
C ALA A 73 -20.56 -9.36 -5.35
N GLU A 74 -20.55 -8.07 -5.69
CA GLU A 74 -21.68 -7.41 -6.35
C GLU A 74 -21.85 -7.90 -7.80
N ASP A 75 -20.77 -8.20 -8.52
CA ASP A 75 -20.80 -8.54 -9.96
C ASP A 75 -20.86 -10.05 -10.24
N GLY A 76 -20.17 -10.88 -9.44
CA GLY A 76 -19.93 -12.31 -9.72
C GLY A 76 -20.70 -13.32 -8.86
N GLY A 77 -21.43 -12.87 -7.84
CA GLY A 77 -22.11 -13.74 -6.88
C GLY A 77 -21.19 -14.35 -5.81
N LEU A 78 -21.76 -14.70 -4.65
CA LEU A 78 -21.01 -15.09 -3.44
C LEU A 78 -20.07 -16.28 -3.62
N ASP A 79 -20.45 -17.28 -4.43
CA ASP A 79 -19.65 -18.50 -4.64
C ASP A 79 -18.35 -18.20 -5.41
N VAL A 80 -18.43 -17.36 -6.44
CA VAL A 80 -17.26 -16.97 -7.26
C VAL A 80 -16.31 -16.10 -6.43
N THR A 81 -16.85 -15.19 -5.62
CA THR A 81 -16.04 -14.37 -4.72
C THR A 81 -15.33 -15.22 -3.68
N LEU A 82 -16.03 -16.17 -3.06
CA LEU A 82 -15.44 -17.03 -2.03
C LEU A 82 -14.33 -17.91 -2.60
N GLY A 83 -14.52 -18.47 -3.79
CA GLY A 83 -13.50 -19.20 -4.52
C GLY A 83 -12.28 -18.33 -4.86
N GLY A 84 -12.51 -17.12 -5.37
CA GLY A 84 -11.44 -16.17 -5.69
C GLY A 84 -10.64 -15.72 -4.47
N VAL A 85 -11.32 -15.45 -3.36
CA VAL A 85 -10.69 -15.12 -2.07
C VAL A 85 -9.81 -16.28 -1.60
N MET A 86 -10.34 -17.50 -1.57
CA MET A 86 -9.56 -18.69 -1.18
C MET A 86 -8.30 -18.86 -2.04
N ILE A 87 -8.43 -18.76 -3.36
CA ILE A 87 -7.29 -18.87 -4.27
C ILE A 87 -6.25 -17.77 -4.01
N ALA A 88 -6.68 -16.54 -3.80
CA ALA A 88 -5.78 -15.42 -3.48
C ALA A 88 -5.04 -15.65 -2.16
N PHE A 89 -5.72 -16.17 -1.13
CA PHE A 89 -5.10 -16.52 0.15
C PHE A 89 -4.08 -17.65 0.02
N ILE A 90 -4.40 -18.73 -0.69
CA ILE A 90 -3.44 -19.81 -0.97
C ILE A 90 -2.24 -19.27 -1.75
N PHE A 91 -2.46 -18.44 -2.76
CA PHE A 91 -1.38 -17.84 -3.55
C PHE A 91 -0.47 -16.95 -2.67
N MET A 92 -1.05 -16.08 -1.85
CA MET A 92 -0.29 -15.27 -0.89
C MET A 92 0.46 -16.14 0.12
N PHE A 93 -0.14 -17.21 0.61
CA PHE A 93 0.51 -18.13 1.55
C PHE A 93 1.76 -18.76 0.96
N ILE A 94 1.68 -19.27 -0.29
CA ILE A 94 2.85 -19.76 -1.02
C ILE A 94 3.89 -18.64 -1.20
N LEU A 95 3.46 -17.44 -1.62
CA LEU A 95 4.38 -16.33 -1.87
C LEU A 95 5.17 -15.95 -0.60
N PHE A 96 4.49 -15.88 0.55
CA PHE A 96 5.11 -15.59 1.84
C PHE A 96 5.99 -16.74 2.33
N HIS A 97 5.58 -18.00 2.14
CA HIS A 97 6.38 -19.16 2.50
C HIS A 97 7.75 -19.17 1.78
N PHE A 98 7.76 -18.77 0.51
CA PHE A 98 8.99 -18.69 -0.29
C PHE A 98 9.67 -17.32 -0.25
N ALA A 99 9.18 -16.35 0.51
CA ALA A 99 9.71 -14.98 0.51
C ALA A 99 11.22 -14.91 0.81
N ALA A 100 11.70 -15.69 1.78
CA ALA A 100 13.13 -15.75 2.13
C ALA A 100 13.99 -16.35 1.01
N THR A 101 13.45 -17.29 0.23
CA THR A 101 14.13 -17.87 -0.93
C THR A 101 14.13 -16.89 -2.10
N ILE A 102 13.01 -16.20 -2.33
CA ILE A 102 12.88 -15.15 -3.34
C ILE A 102 13.88 -14.03 -3.06
N GLU A 103 14.05 -13.61 -1.80
CA GLU A 103 15.01 -12.58 -1.42
C GLU A 103 16.46 -12.98 -1.79
N LYS A 104 16.81 -14.25 -1.58
CA LYS A 104 18.15 -14.77 -1.94
C LYS A 104 18.38 -14.81 -3.45
N ILE A 105 17.35 -15.16 -4.22
CA ILE A 105 17.45 -15.26 -5.69
C ILE A 105 17.48 -13.86 -6.33
N VAL A 106 16.57 -12.98 -5.91
CA VAL A 106 16.44 -11.62 -6.44
C VAL A 106 17.59 -10.74 -5.95
N GLY A 107 18.08 -10.98 -4.74
CA GLY A 107 19.19 -10.23 -4.16
C GLY A 107 18.75 -8.86 -3.63
N LYS A 108 19.42 -8.44 -2.54
CA LYS A 108 19.09 -7.20 -1.81
C LYS A 108 19.20 -5.94 -2.67
N LEU A 109 20.11 -5.91 -3.64
CA LEU A 109 20.29 -4.76 -4.54
C LEU A 109 19.06 -4.54 -5.42
N ILE A 110 18.54 -5.61 -6.04
CA ILE A 110 17.39 -5.52 -6.94
C ILE A 110 16.14 -5.13 -6.15
N LEU A 111 15.93 -5.71 -4.97
CA LEU A 111 14.85 -5.32 -4.06
C LEU A 111 14.92 -3.85 -3.65
N HIS A 112 16.12 -3.33 -3.38
CA HIS A 112 16.32 -1.92 -3.05
C HIS A 112 15.98 -1.01 -4.24
N VAL A 113 16.46 -1.32 -5.44
CA VAL A 113 16.14 -0.55 -6.65
C VAL A 113 14.64 -0.62 -6.95
N PHE A 114 14.03 -1.79 -6.84
CA PHE A 114 12.60 -1.98 -7.06
C PHE A 114 11.76 -1.16 -6.07
N SER A 115 12.13 -1.15 -4.78
CA SER A 115 11.47 -0.33 -3.77
C SER A 115 11.53 1.16 -4.12
N ARG A 116 12.67 1.66 -4.62
CA ARG A 116 12.81 3.05 -5.11
C ARG A 116 11.85 3.33 -6.27
N ILE A 117 11.79 2.43 -7.25
CA ILE A 117 10.91 2.56 -8.41
C ILE A 117 9.44 2.59 -7.97
N ALA A 118 9.04 1.72 -7.04
CA ALA A 118 7.69 1.71 -6.48
C ALA A 118 7.32 3.04 -5.81
N GLN A 119 8.24 3.69 -5.10
CA GLN A 119 7.99 5.02 -4.51
C GLN A 119 7.75 6.09 -5.58
N VAL A 120 8.48 6.06 -6.69
CA VAL A 120 8.25 6.98 -7.82
C VAL A 120 6.84 6.77 -8.39
N PHE A 121 6.39 5.53 -8.53
CA PHE A 121 5.02 5.23 -8.96
C PHE A 121 3.96 5.73 -7.97
N ILE A 122 4.18 5.59 -6.66
CA ILE A 122 3.27 6.10 -5.63
C ILE A 122 3.15 7.63 -5.74
N ALA A 123 4.26 8.34 -5.94
CA ALA A 123 4.23 9.79 -6.18
C ALA A 123 3.42 10.15 -7.43
N ALA A 124 3.63 9.43 -8.54
CA ALA A 124 2.90 9.63 -9.78
C ALA A 124 1.39 9.37 -9.61
N MET A 125 1.00 8.36 -8.84
CA MET A 125 -0.41 8.08 -8.53
C MET A 125 -1.04 9.19 -7.70
N GLY A 126 -0.32 9.72 -6.70
CA GLY A 126 -0.78 10.88 -5.94
C GLY A 126 -1.02 12.11 -6.83
N PHE A 127 -0.10 12.39 -7.75
CA PHE A 127 -0.29 13.44 -8.76
C PHE A 127 -1.51 13.19 -9.64
N LYS A 128 -1.69 11.96 -10.14
CA LYS A 128 -2.87 11.58 -10.94
C LYS A 128 -4.17 11.79 -10.17
N MET A 129 -4.23 11.48 -8.88
CA MET A 129 -5.43 11.68 -8.06
C MET A 129 -5.83 13.16 -7.97
N ILE A 130 -4.85 14.06 -7.81
CA ILE A 130 -5.07 15.51 -7.78
C ILE A 130 -5.44 16.03 -9.18
N TYR A 131 -4.68 15.63 -10.20
CA TYR A 131 -4.90 16.08 -11.58
C TYR A 131 -6.27 15.65 -12.13
N CYS A 132 -6.72 14.44 -11.84
CA CYS A 132 -8.02 13.94 -12.27
C CYS A 132 -9.18 14.79 -11.72
N ARG A 133 -9.04 15.37 -10.53
CA ARG A 133 -10.03 16.30 -9.96
C ARG A 133 -10.06 17.63 -10.74
N PHE A 134 -8.89 18.15 -11.11
CA PHE A 134 -8.77 19.39 -11.89
C PHE A 134 -9.34 19.25 -13.30
N LYS A 135 -9.09 18.12 -13.99
CA LYS A 135 -9.60 17.87 -15.34
C LYS A 135 -11.12 17.69 -15.39
N GLY A 136 -11.75 17.24 -14.31
CA GLY A 136 -13.22 17.15 -14.24
C GLY A 136 -13.94 18.49 -14.02
N TYR A 137 -13.20 19.60 -13.87
CA TYR A 137 -13.73 20.95 -13.66
C TYR A 137 -13.68 21.83 -14.92
N ILE A 138 -13.01 21.37 -15.99
CA ILE A 138 -12.96 21.97 -17.34
C ILE A 138 -13.80 21.09 -18.27
#